data_AF-A0A8X7E441-F1
#
_entry.id   AF-A0A8X7E441-F1
#
_cell.length_a   1.000
_cell.length_b   1.000
_cell.length_c   1.000
_cell.angle_alpha   90.00
_cell.angle_beta   90.00
_cell.angle_gamma   90.00
#
_symmetry.space_group_name_H-M   'P 1'
#
loop_
_entity.id
_entity.type
_entity.pdbx_description
1 polymer ?
#
loop_
_entity_poly.entity_id
_entity_poly.type
_entity_poly.pdbx_seq_one_letter_code
_entity_poly.pdbx_strand_id
1 'polypeptide(L)'
;MRDFEGFLRRRVLQAAAAALILVLIEALVAHLRPGWRLIKIGNEMFLLSALVQVDASIFAIVVSLTLIMAEIISTSYSVDLLDVLFREKRLKLFVILYGLVIFLGILVLKFVSESLVSDFFVFLTITLSAVAFESLWHYLMATRDLLRPTSLAATLVRELPIEDMLEEYRMDRVSRDHFSVIESFVHGVVAKGDLKTLALVMNRLNAKIKNSRFWERPMGYRELSSILRNFSSRFLRMFLYASTFDNPPVMSFIVMSYQRVAEQVLSRSKHPGWTRRERLLLADLALGTLCRMLESGRKHGSVREQILSSMNALREMIGERPIEDPDSFCAFMKRP
;
A
#
# COMPACT_ATOMS: atom_id res chain seq x y z
N MET A 1 0.30 -13.26 14.58
CA MET A 1 -0.73 -12.60 13.74
C MET A 1 -1.87 -13.52 13.27
N ARG A 2 -1.89 -14.83 13.57
CA ARG A 2 -3.07 -15.69 13.33
C ARG A 2 -4.30 -15.29 14.18
N ASP A 3 -4.09 -14.69 15.35
CA ASP A 3 -5.19 -14.24 16.21
C ASP A 3 -5.89 -12.95 15.77
N PHE A 4 -5.22 -12.08 15.00
CA PHE A 4 -5.81 -10.80 14.58
C PHE A 4 -6.76 -10.97 13.38
N GLU A 5 -6.45 -11.91 12.48
CA GLU A 5 -7.38 -12.31 11.39
C GLU A 5 -8.61 -13.02 11.94
N GLY A 6 -8.46 -13.85 12.98
CA GLY A 6 -9.59 -14.48 13.68
C GLY A 6 -10.46 -13.48 14.44
N PHE A 7 -9.86 -12.42 14.98
CA PHE A 7 -10.57 -11.33 15.67
C PHE A 7 -11.33 -10.41 14.69
N LEU A 8 -10.71 -10.05 13.56
CA LEU A 8 -11.35 -9.27 12.51
C LEU A 8 -12.45 -10.04 11.79
N ARG A 9 -12.24 -11.33 11.48
CA ARG A 9 -13.28 -12.19 10.90
C ARG A 9 -14.45 -12.32 11.87
N ARG A 10 -14.20 -12.43 13.18
CA ARG A 10 -15.25 -12.45 14.21
C ARG A 10 -15.97 -11.12 14.36
N ARG A 11 -15.29 -9.97 14.34
CA ARG A 11 -15.93 -8.64 14.42
C ARG A 11 -16.75 -8.31 13.17
N VAL A 12 -16.31 -8.75 11.99
CA VAL A 12 -17.05 -8.57 10.73
C VAL A 12 -18.19 -9.58 10.62
N LEU A 13 -18.01 -10.85 11.05
CA LEU A 13 -19.13 -11.78 11.19
C LEU A 13 -20.12 -11.30 12.25
N GLN A 14 -19.65 -10.68 13.33
CA GLN A 14 -20.49 -10.11 14.38
C GLN A 14 -21.21 -8.87 13.88
N ALA A 15 -20.60 -8.04 13.04
CA ALA A 15 -21.27 -6.89 12.43
C ALA A 15 -22.29 -7.33 11.36
N ALA A 16 -21.95 -8.32 10.54
CA ALA A 16 -22.87 -8.90 9.56
C ALA A 16 -24.00 -9.69 10.23
N ALA A 17 -23.70 -10.46 11.29
CA ALA A 17 -24.69 -11.14 12.10
C ALA A 17 -25.50 -10.14 12.93
N ALA A 18 -24.91 -9.06 13.45
CA ALA A 18 -25.66 -8.01 14.13
C ALA A 18 -26.58 -7.27 13.15
N ALA A 19 -26.14 -7.01 11.92
CA ALA A 19 -26.99 -6.44 10.88
C ALA A 19 -28.11 -7.43 10.48
N LEU A 20 -27.80 -8.72 10.35
CA LEU A 20 -28.79 -9.75 10.05
C LEU A 20 -29.78 -9.94 11.22
N ILE A 21 -29.30 -9.87 12.46
CA ILE A 21 -30.09 -9.90 13.70
C ILE A 21 -30.91 -8.62 13.83
N LEU A 22 -30.38 -7.45 13.47
CA LEU A 22 -31.11 -6.19 13.47
C LEU A 22 -32.24 -6.23 12.42
N VAL A 23 -31.94 -6.74 11.21
CA VAL A 23 -32.94 -6.99 10.16
C VAL A 23 -33.99 -8.02 10.60
N LEU A 24 -33.58 -9.08 11.30
CA LEU A 24 -34.50 -10.08 11.87
C LEU A 24 -35.34 -9.49 13.01
N ILE A 25 -34.76 -8.64 13.86
CA ILE A 25 -35.46 -7.95 14.95
C ILE A 25 -36.43 -6.92 14.38
N GLU A 26 -36.05 -6.16 13.36
CA GLU A 26 -36.96 -5.22 12.70
C GLU A 26 -38.08 -5.95 11.95
N ALA A 27 -37.77 -7.06 11.26
CA ALA A 27 -38.78 -7.91 10.65
C ALA A 27 -39.73 -8.53 11.69
N LEU A 28 -39.20 -8.94 12.85
CA LEU A 28 -39.98 -9.48 13.96
C LEU A 28 -40.82 -8.39 14.66
N VAL A 29 -40.28 -7.18 14.83
CA VAL A 29 -40.98 -6.01 15.39
C VAL A 29 -42.08 -5.54 14.44
N ALA A 30 -41.84 -5.55 13.12
CA ALA A 30 -42.84 -5.27 12.10
C ALA A 30 -43.94 -6.36 12.06
N HIS A 31 -43.59 -7.62 12.32
CA HIS A 31 -44.55 -8.71 12.47
C HIS A 31 -45.40 -8.60 13.75
N LEU A 32 -44.81 -8.12 14.85
CA LEU A 32 -45.45 -8.01 16.17
C LEU A 32 -46.21 -6.70 16.41
N ARG A 33 -45.95 -5.62 15.66
CA ARG A 33 -46.70 -4.35 15.74
C ARG A 33 -47.55 -4.12 14.49
N PRO A 34 -48.86 -4.47 14.51
CA PRO A 34 -49.75 -4.25 13.38
C PRO A 34 -49.99 -2.77 13.00
N GLY A 35 -49.51 -1.81 13.80
CA GLY A 35 -49.64 -0.37 13.56
C GLY A 35 -48.79 0.19 12.42
N TRP A 36 -47.82 -0.56 11.87
CA TRP A 36 -47.06 -0.17 10.67
C TRP A 36 -47.74 -0.57 9.35
N ARG A 37 -48.89 -1.27 9.42
CA ARG A 37 -49.77 -1.58 8.27
C ARG A 37 -50.51 -0.35 7.71
N LEU A 38 -50.02 0.86 7.95
CA LEU A 38 -50.68 2.13 7.60
C LEU A 38 -50.22 2.72 6.26
N ILE A 39 -49.25 2.12 5.56
CA ILE A 39 -49.03 2.44 4.15
C ILE A 39 -50.11 1.71 3.36
N LYS A 40 -51.25 2.38 3.15
CA LYS A 40 -52.30 1.85 2.26
C LYS A 40 -51.76 1.83 0.83
N ILE A 41 -51.65 0.59 0.35
CA ILE A 41 -51.38 0.09 -0.99
C ILE A 41 -52.03 0.97 -2.07
N GLY A 42 -51.17 1.51 -2.93
CA GLY A 42 -51.46 2.41 -4.04
C GLY A 42 -50.20 3.15 -4.49
N ASN A 43 -49.29 3.43 -3.56
CA ASN A 43 -48.05 4.19 -3.80
C ASN A 43 -46.75 3.38 -3.62
N GLU A 44 -46.85 2.07 -3.37
CA GLU A 44 -45.70 1.20 -3.05
C GLU A 44 -44.81 0.95 -4.26
N MET A 45 -45.38 0.78 -5.45
CA MET A 45 -44.60 0.69 -6.69
C MET A 45 -43.82 1.97 -6.97
N PHE A 46 -44.44 3.14 -6.75
CA PHE A 46 -43.78 4.42 -6.92
C PHE A 46 -42.63 4.59 -5.92
N LEU A 47 -42.87 4.24 -4.66
CA LEU A 47 -41.84 4.29 -3.61
C LEU A 47 -40.68 3.33 -3.92
N LEU A 48 -40.98 2.09 -4.31
CA LEU A 48 -39.98 1.07 -4.60
C LEU A 48 -39.19 1.42 -5.88
N SER A 49 -39.86 1.91 -6.92
CA SER A 49 -39.20 2.39 -8.14
C SER A 49 -38.28 3.58 -7.85
N ALA A 50 -38.74 4.54 -7.04
CA ALA A 50 -37.90 5.68 -6.65
C ALA A 50 -36.70 5.23 -5.80
N LEU A 51 -36.90 4.27 -4.90
CA LEU A 51 -35.83 3.72 -4.05
C LEU A 51 -34.76 3.01 -4.88
N VAL A 52 -35.16 2.13 -5.80
CA VAL A 52 -34.24 1.44 -6.73
C VAL A 52 -33.47 2.45 -7.59
N GLN A 53 -34.14 3.51 -8.06
CA GLN A 53 -33.50 4.55 -8.85
C GLN A 53 -32.45 5.32 -8.04
N VAL A 54 -32.75 5.67 -6.79
CA VAL A 54 -31.80 6.33 -5.89
C VAL A 54 -30.61 5.42 -5.59
N ASP A 55 -30.85 4.14 -5.25
CA ASP A 55 -29.79 3.18 -4.98
C ASP A 55 -28.87 2.97 -6.20
N ALA A 56 -29.46 2.85 -7.39
CA ALA A 56 -28.71 2.75 -8.64
C ALA A 56 -27.91 4.02 -8.96
N SER A 57 -28.47 5.20 -8.68
CA SER A 57 -27.79 6.48 -8.89
C SER A 57 -26.60 6.64 -7.94
N ILE A 58 -26.78 6.32 -6.65
CA ILE A 58 -25.71 6.32 -5.66
C ILE A 58 -24.60 5.35 -6.08
N PHE A 59 -24.97 4.14 -6.46
CA PHE A 59 -24.03 3.13 -6.93
C PHE A 59 -23.21 3.64 -8.13
N ALA A 60 -23.88 4.23 -9.14
CA ALA A 60 -23.22 4.78 -10.31
C ALA A 60 -22.25 5.93 -9.97
N ILE A 61 -22.65 6.84 -9.08
CA ILE A 61 -21.78 7.95 -8.62
C ILE A 61 -20.54 7.39 -7.93
N VAL A 62 -20.70 6.43 -7.01
CA VAL A 62 -19.58 5.85 -6.26
C VAL A 62 -18.61 5.10 -7.19
N VAL A 63 -19.13 4.30 -8.11
CA VAL A 63 -18.32 3.59 -9.09
C VAL A 63 -17.55 4.59 -9.97
N SER A 64 -18.22 5.63 -10.46
CA SER A 64 -17.59 6.67 -11.29
C SER A 64 -16.48 7.41 -10.54
N LEU A 65 -16.74 7.80 -9.28
CA LEU A 65 -15.76 8.46 -8.43
C LEU A 65 -14.55 7.54 -8.16
N THR A 66 -14.79 6.24 -7.95
CA THR A 66 -13.72 5.24 -7.76
C THR A 66 -12.88 5.09 -9.02
N LEU A 67 -13.50 5.10 -10.21
CA LEU A 67 -12.79 5.04 -11.48
C LEU A 67 -11.95 6.29 -11.73
N ILE A 68 -12.47 7.48 -11.44
CA ILE A 68 -11.71 8.73 -11.52
C ILE A 68 -10.51 8.69 -10.55
N MET A 69 -10.69 8.15 -9.34
CA MET A 69 -9.58 7.98 -8.40
C MET A 69 -8.54 6.99 -8.90
N ALA A 70 -8.98 5.86 -9.46
CA ALA A 70 -8.12 4.89 -10.12
C ALA A 70 -7.29 5.58 -11.21
N GLU A 71 -7.91 6.42 -12.04
CA GLU A 71 -7.21 7.19 -13.07
C GLU A 71 -6.19 8.17 -12.48
N ILE A 72 -6.56 8.96 -11.47
CA ILE A 72 -5.63 9.89 -10.79
C ILE A 72 -4.45 9.14 -10.17
N ILE A 73 -4.68 7.98 -9.54
CA ILE A 73 -3.62 7.18 -8.93
C ILE A 73 -2.71 6.55 -10.00
N SER A 74 -3.31 6.03 -11.07
CA SER A 74 -2.59 5.44 -12.20
C SER A 74 -1.70 6.46 -12.89
N THR A 75 -2.21 7.68 -13.10
CA THR A 75 -1.45 8.78 -13.73
C THR A 75 -0.43 9.42 -12.79
N SER A 76 -0.71 9.46 -11.48
CA SER A 76 0.14 10.16 -10.51
C SER A 76 1.25 9.30 -9.89
N TYR A 77 1.04 7.99 -9.76
CA TYR A 77 1.88 7.16 -8.90
C TYR A 77 2.30 5.81 -9.51
N SER A 78 1.41 5.05 -10.18
CA SER A 78 1.69 3.86 -11.01
C SER A 78 0.38 3.10 -11.32
N VAL A 79 0.31 2.40 -12.45
CA VAL A 79 -0.78 1.47 -12.81
C VAL A 79 -0.90 0.32 -11.81
N ASP A 80 0.22 -0.16 -11.24
CA ASP A 80 0.22 -1.31 -10.32
C ASP A 80 -0.46 -1.00 -8.96
N LEU A 81 -0.69 0.28 -8.66
CA LEU A 81 -1.45 0.71 -7.48
C LEU A 81 -2.96 0.52 -7.65
N LEU A 82 -3.42 0.34 -8.89
CA LEU A 82 -4.81 -0.02 -9.17
C LEU A 82 -5.15 -1.37 -8.56
N ASP A 83 -4.24 -2.34 -8.63
CA ASP A 83 -4.46 -3.67 -8.06
C ASP A 83 -4.63 -3.61 -6.54
N VAL A 84 -3.93 -2.71 -5.87
CA VAL A 84 -4.08 -2.47 -4.42
C VAL A 84 -5.44 -1.81 -4.13
N LEU A 85 -5.84 -0.82 -4.94
CA LEU A 85 -7.13 -0.14 -4.82
C LEU A 85 -8.32 -1.10 -5.03
N PHE A 86 -8.27 -1.95 -6.05
CA PHE A 86 -9.34 -2.91 -6.38
C PHE A 86 -9.32 -4.16 -5.48
N ARG A 87 -8.20 -4.46 -4.82
CA ARG A 87 -8.11 -5.54 -3.82
C ARG A 87 -8.68 -5.13 -2.46
N GLU A 88 -8.98 -3.85 -2.25
CA GLU A 88 -9.59 -3.35 -1.02
C GLU A 88 -10.97 -4.00 -0.78
N LYS A 89 -11.07 -4.79 0.29
CA LYS A 89 -12.26 -5.60 0.60
C LYS A 89 -13.53 -4.78 0.78
N ARG A 90 -13.39 -3.50 1.18
CA ARG A 90 -14.51 -2.58 1.43
C ARG A 90 -15.22 -2.17 0.15
N LEU A 91 -14.46 -1.91 -0.92
CA LEU A 91 -15.03 -1.61 -2.25
C LEU A 91 -15.81 -2.80 -2.78
N LYS A 92 -15.22 -4.01 -2.70
CA LYS A 92 -15.90 -5.23 -3.15
C LYS A 92 -17.18 -5.51 -2.38
N LEU A 93 -17.17 -5.32 -1.06
CA LEU A 93 -18.36 -5.48 -0.22
C LEU A 93 -19.46 -4.48 -0.61
N PHE A 94 -19.09 -3.20 -0.79
CA PHE A 94 -20.03 -2.15 -1.21
C PHE A 94 -20.68 -2.50 -2.55
N VAL A 95 -19.89 -2.92 -3.55
CA VAL A 95 -20.39 -3.28 -4.88
C VAL A 95 -21.35 -4.47 -4.82
N ILE A 96 -21.00 -5.51 -4.05
CA ILE A 96 -21.87 -6.69 -3.90
C ILE A 96 -23.17 -6.32 -3.19
N LEU A 97 -23.10 -5.53 -2.11
CA LEU A 97 -24.27 -5.15 -1.31
C LEU A 97 -25.25 -4.31 -2.14
N TYR A 98 -24.77 -3.22 -2.77
CA TYR A 98 -25.61 -2.37 -3.61
C TYR A 98 -26.13 -3.12 -4.85
N GLY A 99 -25.29 -3.96 -5.48
CA GLY A 99 -25.72 -4.79 -6.60
C GLY A 99 -26.85 -5.75 -6.22
N LEU A 100 -26.80 -6.36 -5.04
CA LEU A 100 -27.85 -7.25 -4.54
C LEU A 100 -29.12 -6.47 -4.20
N VAL A 101 -29.01 -5.33 -3.52
CA VAL A 101 -30.16 -4.47 -3.16
C VAL A 101 -30.90 -3.98 -4.40
N ILE A 102 -30.18 -3.47 -5.40
CA ILE A 102 -30.76 -3.01 -6.67
C ILE A 102 -31.43 -4.17 -7.40
N PHE A 103 -30.76 -5.33 -7.49
CA PHE A 103 -31.31 -6.50 -8.16
C PHE A 103 -32.58 -7.01 -7.47
N LEU A 104 -32.57 -7.10 -6.14
CA LEU A 104 -33.73 -7.50 -5.34
C LEU A 104 -34.88 -6.49 -5.52
N GLY A 105 -34.58 -5.19 -5.50
CA GLY A 105 -35.59 -4.15 -5.69
C GLY A 105 -36.24 -4.18 -7.07
N ILE A 106 -35.47 -4.44 -8.14
CA ILE A 106 -36.03 -4.65 -9.49
C ILE A 106 -36.91 -5.90 -9.53
N LEU A 107 -36.46 -6.99 -8.90
CA LEU A 107 -37.19 -8.25 -8.86
C LEU A 107 -38.52 -8.11 -8.12
N VAL A 108 -38.51 -7.48 -6.95
CA VAL A 108 -39.71 -7.19 -6.17
C VAL A 108 -40.63 -6.24 -6.96
N LEU A 109 -40.11 -5.20 -7.61
CA LEU A 109 -40.90 -4.29 -8.43
C LEU A 109 -41.64 -5.02 -9.56
N LYS A 110 -40.96 -5.97 -10.23
CA LYS A 110 -41.56 -6.77 -11.30
C LYS A 110 -42.72 -7.62 -10.76
N PHE A 111 -42.52 -8.36 -9.66
CA PHE A 111 -43.52 -9.30 -9.18
C PHE A 111 -44.62 -8.66 -8.32
N VAL A 112 -44.40 -7.47 -7.74
CA VAL A 112 -45.46 -6.67 -7.09
C VAL A 112 -46.52 -6.27 -8.13
N SER A 113 -46.12 -6.04 -9.39
CA SER A 113 -47.08 -5.77 -10.47
C SER A 113 -47.98 -6.93 -10.85
N GLU A 114 -47.56 -8.15 -10.52
CA GLU A 114 -48.31 -9.38 -10.78
C GLU A 114 -49.08 -9.85 -9.52
N SER A 115 -49.08 -9.08 -8.43
CA SER A 115 -49.67 -9.42 -7.12
C SER A 115 -49.15 -10.72 -6.49
N LEU A 116 -48.01 -11.23 -6.96
CA LEU A 116 -47.39 -12.49 -6.53
C LEU A 116 -46.50 -12.32 -5.28
N VAL A 117 -46.34 -11.10 -4.78
CA VAL A 117 -45.38 -10.73 -3.74
C VAL A 117 -46.10 -10.33 -2.47
N SER A 118 -45.68 -10.93 -1.36
CA SER A 118 -46.12 -10.55 -0.02
C SER A 118 -45.49 -9.22 0.42
N ASP A 119 -46.24 -8.41 1.15
CA ASP A 119 -45.80 -7.19 1.85
C ASP A 119 -44.45 -7.36 2.59
N PHE A 120 -44.15 -8.59 3.03
CA PHE A 120 -42.87 -8.96 3.62
C PHE A 120 -41.66 -8.63 2.73
N PHE A 121 -41.72 -8.92 1.42
CA PHE A 121 -40.61 -8.67 0.50
C PHE A 121 -40.44 -7.18 0.16
N VAL A 122 -41.54 -6.43 0.14
CA VAL A 122 -41.51 -4.97 0.01
C VAL A 122 -40.83 -4.36 1.22
N PHE A 123 -41.25 -4.75 2.43
CA PHE A 123 -40.61 -4.32 3.67
C PHE A 123 -39.12 -4.70 3.73
N LEU A 124 -38.78 -5.95 3.39
CA LEU A 124 -37.40 -6.43 3.34
C LEU A 124 -36.52 -5.57 2.42
N THR A 125 -37.04 -5.21 1.23
CA THR A 125 -36.30 -4.39 0.28
C THR A 125 -36.04 -2.99 0.83
N ILE A 126 -37.05 -2.36 1.43
CA ILE A 126 -36.93 -1.04 2.05
C ILE A 126 -35.90 -1.04 3.18
N THR A 127 -35.96 -2.03 4.08
CA THR A 127 -34.98 -2.16 5.17
C THR A 127 -33.57 -2.41 4.63
N LEU A 128 -33.42 -3.24 3.60
CA LEU A 128 -32.11 -3.54 3.01
C LEU A 128 -31.50 -2.32 2.31
N SER A 129 -32.31 -1.50 1.63
CA SER A 129 -31.88 -0.21 1.06
C SER A 129 -31.46 0.78 2.15
N ALA A 130 -32.14 0.83 3.30
CA ALA A 130 -31.73 1.66 4.43
C ALA A 130 -30.34 1.24 4.97
N VAL A 131 -30.11 -0.07 5.12
CA VAL A 131 -28.79 -0.61 5.50
C VAL A 131 -27.73 -0.32 4.44
N ALA A 132 -28.07 -0.41 3.16
CA ALA A 132 -27.16 -0.06 2.07
C ALA A 132 -26.76 1.42 2.15
N PHE A 133 -27.72 2.31 2.40
CA PHE A 133 -27.46 3.74 2.60
C PHE A 133 -26.54 4.00 3.80
N GLU A 134 -26.71 3.30 4.92
CA GLU A 134 -25.78 3.42 6.06
C GLU A 134 -24.36 2.92 5.72
N SER A 135 -24.26 1.87 4.89
CA SER A 135 -22.98 1.36 4.42
C SER A 135 -22.22 2.37 3.54
N LEU A 136 -22.94 3.23 2.82
CA LEU A 136 -22.34 4.30 2.01
C LEU A 136 -21.50 5.25 2.86
N TRP A 137 -22.00 5.65 4.04
CA TRP A 137 -21.27 6.55 4.93
C TRP A 137 -19.94 5.93 5.39
N HIS A 138 -19.97 4.66 5.77
CA HIS A 138 -18.78 3.90 6.16
C HIS A 138 -17.79 3.76 4.99
N TYR A 139 -18.29 3.50 3.79
CA TYR A 139 -17.49 3.45 2.58
C TYR A 139 -16.86 4.82 2.24
N LEU A 140 -17.62 5.92 2.36
CA LEU A 140 -17.13 7.26 2.07
C LEU A 140 -15.98 7.65 3.01
N MET A 141 -16.12 7.34 4.31
CA MET A 141 -15.07 7.59 5.30
C MET A 141 -13.83 6.72 5.05
N ALA A 142 -14.02 5.44 4.73
CA ALA A 142 -12.92 4.55 4.36
C ALA A 142 -12.18 5.04 3.10
N THR A 143 -12.93 5.48 2.10
CA THR A 143 -12.40 5.98 0.84
C THR A 143 -11.62 7.27 1.09
N ARG A 144 -12.18 8.23 1.84
CA ARG A 144 -11.47 9.46 2.26
C ARG A 144 -10.10 9.17 2.87
N ASP A 145 -10.00 8.16 3.73
CA ASP A 145 -8.72 7.76 4.32
C ASP A 145 -7.77 7.18 3.28
N LEU A 146 -8.29 6.39 2.32
CA LEU A 146 -7.53 5.81 1.22
C LEU A 146 -7.02 6.85 0.21
N LEU A 147 -7.76 7.96 0.01
CA LEU A 147 -7.33 9.06 -0.85
C LEU A 147 -6.08 9.79 -0.33
N ARG A 148 -5.76 9.66 0.96
CA ARG A 148 -4.55 10.29 1.49
C ARG A 148 -3.33 9.54 0.93
N PRO A 149 -2.38 10.24 0.27
CA PRO A 149 -1.16 9.61 -0.26
C PRO A 149 -0.39 8.82 0.80
N THR A 150 -0.43 9.26 2.05
CA THR A 150 0.18 8.59 3.20
C THR A 150 -0.47 7.24 3.53
N SER A 151 -1.79 7.11 3.42
CA SER A 151 -2.52 5.86 3.67
C SER A 151 -2.31 4.86 2.53
N LEU A 152 -2.28 5.36 1.29
CA LEU A 152 -2.02 4.54 0.10
C LEU A 152 -0.57 4.03 0.11
N ALA A 153 0.41 4.89 0.41
CA ALA A 153 1.80 4.52 0.68
C ALA A 153 1.92 3.46 1.80
N ALA A 154 1.20 3.67 2.90
CA ALA A 154 1.17 2.76 4.04
C ALA A 154 0.65 1.37 3.67
N THR A 155 -0.37 1.31 2.81
CA THR A 155 -1.00 0.07 2.34
C THR A 155 -0.10 -0.63 1.33
N LEU A 156 0.47 0.11 0.37
CA LEU A 156 1.44 -0.42 -0.59
C LEU A 156 2.58 -1.15 0.13
N VAL A 157 3.30 -0.47 1.04
CA VAL A 157 4.42 -1.06 1.79
C VAL A 157 3.99 -2.28 2.60
N ARG A 158 2.75 -2.29 3.10
CA ARG A 158 2.20 -3.42 3.85
C ARG A 158 1.95 -4.64 2.97
N GLU A 159 1.41 -4.46 1.77
CA GLU A 159 1.05 -5.58 0.87
C GLU A 159 2.22 -6.14 0.07
N LEU A 160 3.34 -5.41 -0.01
CA LEU A 160 4.54 -5.86 -0.71
C LEU A 160 5.06 -7.22 -0.20
N PRO A 161 5.24 -8.24 -1.05
CA PRO A 161 5.82 -9.52 -0.65
C PRO A 161 7.35 -9.39 -0.53
N ILE A 162 7.82 -8.75 0.55
CA ILE A 162 9.25 -8.45 0.75
C ILE A 162 10.08 -9.71 0.81
N GLU A 163 9.56 -10.78 1.43
CA GLU A 163 10.23 -12.07 1.49
C GLU A 163 10.44 -12.68 0.10
N ASP A 164 9.42 -12.67 -0.75
CA ASP A 164 9.51 -13.20 -2.12
C ASP A 164 10.47 -12.36 -2.95
N MET A 165 10.44 -11.03 -2.80
CA MET A 165 11.35 -10.11 -3.47
C MET A 165 12.82 -10.31 -3.04
N LEU A 166 13.08 -10.52 -1.74
CA LEU A 166 14.43 -10.78 -1.26
C LEU A 166 14.96 -12.14 -1.74
N GLU A 167 14.09 -13.15 -1.82
CA GLU A 167 14.43 -14.46 -2.39
C GLU A 167 14.69 -14.35 -3.90
N GLU A 168 13.95 -13.49 -4.60
CA GLU A 168 14.15 -13.20 -6.01
C GLU A 168 15.51 -12.55 -6.28
N TYR A 169 15.87 -11.54 -5.48
CA TYR A 169 17.18 -10.89 -5.53
C TYR A 169 18.32 -11.84 -5.18
N ARG A 170 18.10 -12.76 -4.23
CA ARG A 170 19.05 -13.81 -3.89
C ARG A 170 19.33 -14.74 -5.07
N MET A 171 18.28 -15.16 -5.78
CA MET A 171 18.37 -16.11 -6.89
C MET A 171 18.78 -15.47 -8.22
N ASP A 172 18.91 -14.14 -8.26
CA ASP A 172 19.16 -13.34 -9.47
C ASP A 172 18.16 -13.65 -10.60
N ARG A 173 16.92 -14.01 -10.22
CA ARG A 173 15.85 -14.35 -11.16
C ARG A 173 14.89 -13.19 -11.27
N VAL A 174 15.04 -12.32 -12.25
CA VAL A 174 14.09 -11.21 -12.48
C VAL A 174 12.82 -11.75 -13.14
N SER A 175 11.87 -12.28 -12.38
CA SER A 175 10.59 -12.78 -12.91
C SER A 175 9.41 -11.83 -12.66
N ARG A 176 9.38 -11.14 -11.51
CA ARG A 176 8.37 -10.13 -11.17
C ARG A 176 9.02 -9.04 -10.35
N ASP A 177 9.28 -7.90 -10.98
CA ASP A 177 9.92 -6.75 -10.34
C ASP A 177 8.98 -6.05 -9.35
N HIS A 178 8.64 -6.68 -8.23
CA HIS A 178 7.74 -6.12 -7.21
C HIS A 178 8.27 -4.79 -6.64
N PHE A 179 9.57 -4.53 -6.76
CA PHE A 179 10.20 -3.30 -6.32
C PHE A 179 10.01 -2.14 -7.31
N SER A 180 9.74 -2.41 -8.60
CA SER A 180 9.42 -1.36 -9.58
C SER A 180 8.20 -0.54 -9.16
N VAL A 181 7.23 -1.17 -8.49
CA VAL A 181 6.03 -0.49 -7.97
C VAL A 181 6.42 0.58 -6.94
N ILE A 182 7.37 0.26 -6.04
CA ILE A 182 7.90 1.22 -5.07
C ILE A 182 8.68 2.30 -5.79
N GLU A 183 9.52 1.93 -6.76
CA GLU A 183 10.31 2.87 -7.54
C GLU A 183 9.43 3.89 -8.26
N SER A 184 8.40 3.45 -8.98
CA SER A 184 7.41 4.30 -9.63
C SER A 184 6.64 5.16 -8.63
N PHE A 185 6.21 4.60 -7.50
CA PHE A 185 5.54 5.38 -6.45
C PHE A 185 6.45 6.47 -5.87
N VAL A 186 7.70 6.14 -5.58
CA VAL A 186 8.70 7.09 -5.08
C VAL A 186 8.92 8.19 -6.11
N HIS A 187 9.09 7.86 -7.40
CA HIS A 187 9.21 8.86 -8.46
C HIS A 187 8.00 9.80 -8.50
N GLY A 188 6.78 9.28 -8.42
CA GLY A 188 5.56 10.09 -8.35
C GLY A 188 5.51 11.02 -7.13
N VAL A 189 5.95 10.54 -5.97
CA VAL A 189 6.03 11.35 -4.73
C VAL A 189 7.13 12.41 -4.82
N VAL A 190 8.30 12.06 -5.39
CA VAL A 190 9.42 12.98 -5.63
C VAL A 190 9.01 14.11 -6.55
N ALA A 191 8.35 13.81 -7.67
CA ALA A 191 7.88 14.81 -8.63
C ALA A 191 6.91 15.82 -8.00
N LYS A 192 6.14 15.38 -6.99
CA LYS A 192 5.21 16.23 -6.23
C LYS A 192 5.84 16.91 -5.01
N GLY A 193 7.06 16.56 -4.62
CA GLY A 193 7.74 17.11 -3.46
C GLY A 193 7.13 16.76 -2.09
N ASP A 194 6.31 15.70 -1.99
CA ASP A 194 5.68 15.31 -0.72
C ASP A 194 6.65 14.53 0.19
N LEU A 195 7.46 15.28 0.93
CA LEU A 195 8.46 14.76 1.86
C LEU A 195 7.86 13.87 2.96
N LYS A 196 6.62 14.14 3.40
CA LYS A 196 5.98 13.38 4.48
C LYS A 196 5.62 11.98 4.00
N THR A 197 5.05 11.88 2.81
CA THR A 197 4.71 10.59 2.20
C THR A 197 5.97 9.80 1.86
N LEU A 198 7.02 10.44 1.35
CA LEU A 198 8.29 9.79 1.09
C LEU A 198 8.92 9.23 2.37
N ALA A 199 9.03 10.05 3.42
CA ALA A 199 9.59 9.62 4.69
C ALA A 199 8.82 8.43 5.29
N LEU A 200 7.48 8.43 5.17
CA LEU A 200 6.65 7.33 5.63
C LEU A 200 6.93 6.03 4.85
N VAL A 201 6.97 6.08 3.50
CA VAL A 201 7.28 4.92 2.66
C VAL A 201 8.63 4.35 3.02
N MET A 202 9.67 5.19 3.01
CA MET A 202 11.04 4.73 3.20
C MET A 202 11.26 4.18 4.62
N ASN A 203 10.68 4.81 5.65
CA ASN A 203 10.77 4.30 7.02
C ASN A 203 10.05 2.95 7.19
N ARG A 204 8.85 2.80 6.62
CA ARG A 204 8.11 1.52 6.68
C ARG A 204 8.80 0.43 5.87
N LEU A 205 9.35 0.76 4.69
CA LEU A 205 10.11 -0.16 3.86
C LEU A 205 11.34 -0.67 4.62
N ASN A 206 12.14 0.23 5.18
CA ASN A 206 13.30 -0.12 5.98
C ASN A 206 12.93 -1.00 7.18
N ALA A 207 11.85 -0.65 7.91
CA ALA A 207 11.39 -1.45 9.05
C ALA A 207 10.95 -2.86 8.62
N LYS A 208 10.25 -2.98 7.49
CA LYS A 208 9.76 -4.26 6.99
C LYS A 208 10.90 -5.12 6.43
N ILE A 209 11.89 -4.51 5.74
CA ILE A 209 13.13 -5.20 5.35
C ILE A 209 13.83 -5.70 6.61
N LYS A 210 14.12 -4.83 7.59
CA LYS A 210 14.85 -5.17 8.83
C LYS A 210 14.20 -6.33 9.61
N ASN A 211 12.88 -6.34 9.69
CA ASN A 211 12.11 -7.32 10.47
C ASN A 211 11.66 -8.55 9.65
N SER A 212 12.05 -8.66 8.38
CA SER A 212 11.67 -9.81 7.55
C SER A 212 12.32 -11.10 8.07
N ARG A 213 11.57 -12.20 8.02
CA ARG A 213 12.07 -13.54 8.40
C ARG A 213 13.17 -14.04 7.47
N PHE A 214 13.30 -13.42 6.31
CA PHE A 214 14.37 -13.69 5.34
C PHE A 214 15.77 -13.63 5.99
N TRP A 215 15.98 -12.71 6.95
CA TRP A 215 17.27 -12.55 7.63
C TRP A 215 17.59 -13.59 8.72
N GLU A 216 16.65 -14.48 9.06
CA GLU A 216 16.87 -15.54 10.06
C GLU A 216 17.80 -16.65 9.54
N ARG A 217 17.97 -16.74 8.21
CA ARG A 217 18.79 -17.75 7.55
C ARG A 217 20.24 -17.29 7.44
N PRO A 218 21.24 -18.17 7.67
CA PRO A 218 22.63 -17.87 7.35
C PRO A 218 22.76 -17.74 5.83
N MET A 219 23.39 -16.65 5.38
CA MET A 219 23.55 -16.34 3.96
C MET A 219 25.03 -16.27 3.57
N GLY A 220 25.32 -16.70 2.35
CA GLY A 220 26.66 -16.63 1.76
C GLY A 220 26.98 -15.26 1.15
N TYR A 221 28.26 -15.03 0.85
CA TYR A 221 28.72 -13.78 0.20
C TYR A 221 27.98 -13.47 -1.10
N ARG A 222 27.85 -14.46 -1.99
CA ARG A 222 27.17 -14.27 -3.29
C ARG A 222 25.74 -13.76 -3.12
N GLU A 223 24.99 -14.34 -2.19
CA GLU A 223 23.60 -14.01 -1.93
C GLU A 223 23.46 -12.57 -1.41
N LEU A 224 24.22 -12.20 -0.38
CA LEU A 224 24.22 -10.83 0.16
C LEU A 224 24.73 -9.81 -0.86
N SER A 225 25.73 -10.17 -1.68
CA SER A 225 26.23 -9.30 -2.74
C SER A 225 25.19 -9.05 -3.83
N SER A 226 24.39 -10.06 -4.18
CA SER A 226 23.29 -9.93 -5.16
C SER A 226 22.19 -9.03 -4.63
N ILE A 227 21.77 -9.24 -3.38
CA ILE A 227 20.76 -8.40 -2.72
C ILE A 227 21.23 -6.95 -2.65
N LEU A 228 22.47 -6.72 -2.20
CA LEU A 228 23.03 -5.38 -2.09
C LEU A 228 23.14 -4.73 -3.46
N ARG A 229 23.61 -5.43 -4.49
CA ARG A 229 23.72 -4.91 -5.86
C ARG A 229 22.37 -4.47 -6.42
N ASN A 230 21.34 -5.29 -6.22
CA ASN A 230 19.98 -4.97 -6.67
C ASN A 230 19.43 -3.74 -5.95
N PHE A 231 19.56 -3.65 -4.62
CA PHE A 231 19.17 -2.44 -3.89
C PHE A 231 19.99 -1.21 -4.32
N SER A 232 21.32 -1.33 -4.39
CA SER A 232 22.22 -0.26 -4.83
C SER A 232 21.81 0.33 -6.17
N SER A 233 21.50 -0.51 -7.17
CA SER A 233 21.03 -0.06 -8.48
C SER A 233 19.74 0.75 -8.38
N ARG A 234 18.76 0.26 -7.62
CA ARG A 234 17.43 0.88 -7.51
C ARG A 234 17.47 2.21 -6.74
N PHE A 235 18.15 2.23 -5.60
CA PHE A 235 18.32 3.44 -4.79
C PHE A 235 19.11 4.51 -5.56
N LEU A 236 20.11 4.11 -6.35
CA LEU A 236 20.83 5.03 -7.22
C LEU A 236 19.90 5.65 -8.27
N ARG A 237 19.01 4.88 -8.91
CA ARG A 237 18.04 5.43 -9.86
C ARG A 237 17.05 6.39 -9.22
N MET A 238 16.53 6.06 -8.03
CA MET A 238 15.68 6.98 -7.25
C MET A 238 16.42 8.28 -6.91
N PHE A 239 17.70 8.18 -6.51
CA PHE A 239 18.52 9.35 -6.18
C PHE A 239 18.79 10.23 -7.40
N LEU A 240 19.17 9.62 -8.53
CA LEU A 240 19.41 10.36 -9.79
C LEU A 240 18.12 11.05 -10.26
N TYR A 241 16.97 10.38 -10.16
CA TYR A 241 15.68 11.00 -10.45
C TYR A 241 15.38 12.16 -9.49
N ALA A 242 15.61 12.01 -8.18
CA ALA A 242 15.44 13.12 -7.24
C ALA A 242 16.37 14.31 -7.54
N SER A 243 17.58 14.05 -8.02
CA SER A 243 18.53 15.09 -8.40
C SER A 243 18.07 15.93 -9.59
N THR A 244 17.22 15.40 -10.49
CA THR A 244 16.69 16.19 -11.62
C THR A 244 15.66 17.24 -11.17
N PHE A 245 15.07 17.08 -9.99
CA PHE A 245 14.11 18.01 -9.41
C PHE A 245 14.71 18.96 -8.36
N ASP A 246 16.04 18.92 -8.17
CA ASP A 246 16.77 19.81 -7.25
C ASP A 246 16.18 19.83 -5.83
N ASN A 247 15.79 18.65 -5.31
CA ASN A 247 15.13 18.51 -4.01
C ASN A 247 16.06 17.86 -2.97
N PRO A 248 16.98 18.62 -2.34
CA PRO A 248 17.95 18.09 -1.39
C PRO A 248 17.36 17.27 -0.22
N PRO A 249 16.23 17.66 0.40
CA PRO A 249 15.61 16.85 1.44
C PRO A 249 15.23 15.44 0.98
N VAL A 250 14.66 15.29 -0.23
CA VAL A 250 14.34 13.99 -0.83
C VAL A 250 15.60 13.16 -1.01
N MET A 251 16.65 13.77 -1.57
CA MET A 251 17.94 13.12 -1.82
C MET A 251 18.54 12.58 -0.52
N SER A 252 18.54 13.37 0.55
CA SER A 252 19.00 12.95 1.87
C SER A 252 18.18 11.78 2.45
N PHE A 253 16.86 11.75 2.25
CA PHE A 253 16.02 10.62 2.68
C PHE A 253 16.34 9.32 1.95
N ILE A 254 16.61 9.39 0.64
CA ILE A 254 17.00 8.24 -0.17
C ILE A 254 18.36 7.70 0.31
N VAL A 255 19.33 8.58 0.56
CA VAL A 255 20.65 8.22 1.09
C VAL A 255 20.56 7.54 2.46
N MET A 256 19.83 8.13 3.41
CA MET A 256 19.64 7.54 4.74
C MET A 256 18.98 6.16 4.68
N SER A 257 18.05 5.98 3.75
CA SER A 257 17.35 4.71 3.59
C SER A 257 18.24 3.64 2.99
N TYR A 258 19.04 4.02 1.99
CA TYR A 258 20.07 3.14 1.44
C TYR A 258 21.11 2.75 2.49
N GLN A 259 21.58 3.71 3.30
CA GLN A 259 22.51 3.44 4.40
C GLN A 259 21.96 2.36 5.34
N ARG A 260 20.71 2.47 5.80
CA ARG A 260 20.10 1.47 6.70
C ARG A 260 20.05 0.07 6.09
N VAL A 261 19.77 -0.04 4.79
CA VAL A 261 19.79 -1.33 4.08
C VAL A 261 21.22 -1.88 3.99
N ALA A 262 22.19 -1.03 3.65
CA ALA A 262 23.60 -1.40 3.58
C ALA A 262 24.15 -1.85 4.95
N GLU A 263 23.84 -1.12 6.02
CA GLU A 263 24.18 -1.48 7.41
C GLU A 263 23.56 -2.82 7.80
N GLN A 264 22.28 -3.04 7.46
CA GLN A 264 21.62 -4.32 7.72
C GLN A 264 22.36 -5.46 7.01
N VAL A 265 22.71 -5.31 5.74
CA VAL A 265 23.46 -6.33 4.98
C VAL A 265 24.86 -6.56 5.57
N LEU A 266 25.61 -5.50 5.87
CA LEU A 266 26.96 -5.58 6.41
C LEU A 266 27.00 -6.14 7.83
N SER A 267 26.00 -5.85 8.66
CA SER A 267 25.90 -6.43 10.01
C SER A 267 25.83 -7.96 10.00
N ARG A 268 25.22 -8.54 8.94
CA ARG A 268 25.10 -9.98 8.73
C ARG A 268 26.37 -10.63 8.19
N SER A 269 27.27 -9.85 7.59
CA SER A 269 28.59 -10.31 7.15
C SER A 269 29.55 -10.65 8.31
N LYS A 270 29.20 -10.34 9.56
CA LYS A 270 30.00 -10.65 10.77
C LYS A 270 30.00 -12.15 11.15
N HIS A 271 29.44 -13.03 10.31
CA HIS A 271 29.42 -14.46 10.57
C HIS A 271 30.86 -15.05 10.55
N PRO A 272 31.23 -15.96 11.47
CA PRO A 272 32.60 -16.47 11.61
C PRO A 272 33.18 -17.21 10.40
N GLY A 273 32.35 -17.54 9.39
CA GLY A 273 32.78 -18.22 8.16
C GLY A 273 33.27 -17.31 7.04
N TRP A 274 33.27 -15.98 7.23
CA TRP A 274 33.57 -15.02 6.17
C TRP A 274 35.01 -14.49 6.24
N THR A 275 35.66 -14.44 5.09
CA THR A 275 36.99 -13.86 4.98
C THR A 275 36.93 -12.33 5.14
N ARG A 276 38.03 -11.72 5.59
CA ARG A 276 38.17 -10.25 5.63
C ARG A 276 37.97 -9.64 4.23
N ARG A 277 38.41 -10.33 3.18
CA ARG A 277 38.31 -9.90 1.79
C ARG A 277 36.86 -9.81 1.30
N GLU A 278 36.02 -10.80 1.61
CA GLU A 278 34.60 -10.79 1.22
C GLU A 278 33.82 -9.66 1.90
N ARG A 279 34.13 -9.36 3.17
CA ARG A 279 33.53 -8.23 3.89
C ARG A 279 33.90 -6.88 3.26
N LEU A 280 35.17 -6.72 2.89
CA LEU A 280 35.65 -5.52 2.19
C LEU A 280 34.95 -5.36 0.84
N LEU A 281 34.89 -6.41 0.02
CA LEU A 281 34.22 -6.37 -1.28
C LEU A 281 32.72 -5.99 -1.18
N LEU A 282 32.04 -6.45 -0.13
CA LEU A 282 30.64 -6.10 0.11
C LEU A 282 30.48 -4.62 0.51
N ALA A 283 31.39 -4.11 1.34
CA ALA A 283 31.42 -2.70 1.72
C ALA A 283 31.80 -1.80 0.55
N ASP A 284 32.74 -2.23 -0.31
CA ASP A 284 33.15 -1.52 -1.52
C ASP A 284 31.97 -1.35 -2.48
N LEU A 285 31.12 -2.38 -2.63
CA LEU A 285 29.88 -2.28 -3.41
C LEU A 285 28.94 -1.21 -2.84
N ALA A 286 28.81 -1.17 -1.50
CA ALA A 286 27.96 -0.19 -0.84
C ALA A 286 28.50 1.24 -1.03
N LEU A 287 29.79 1.44 -0.78
CA LEU A 287 30.52 2.71 -0.86
C LEU A 287 30.59 3.23 -2.31
N GLY A 288 30.82 2.35 -3.29
CA GLY A 288 30.83 2.73 -4.71
C GLY A 288 29.48 3.30 -5.18
N THR A 289 28.37 2.88 -4.56
CA THR A 289 27.05 3.46 -4.84
C THR A 289 26.87 4.83 -4.18
N LEU A 290 27.34 5.01 -2.94
CA LEU A 290 27.36 6.32 -2.28
C LEU A 290 28.26 7.32 -3.03
N CYS A 291 29.40 6.87 -3.56
CA CYS A 291 30.24 7.71 -4.41
C CYS A 291 29.52 8.22 -5.66
N ARG A 292 28.74 7.36 -6.32
CA ARG A 292 27.92 7.77 -7.48
C ARG A 292 26.84 8.77 -7.08
N MET A 293 26.22 8.60 -5.91
CA MET A 293 25.28 9.58 -5.36
C MET A 293 25.99 10.91 -5.01
N LEU A 294 27.20 10.85 -4.46
CA LEU A 294 27.99 12.03 -4.07
C LEU A 294 28.30 12.92 -5.28
N GLU A 295 28.66 12.31 -6.41
CA GLU A 295 28.97 13.04 -7.64
C GLU A 295 27.76 13.80 -8.18
N SER A 296 26.59 13.14 -8.18
CA SER A 296 25.34 13.75 -8.63
C SER A 296 24.79 14.77 -7.61
N GLY A 297 25.08 14.59 -6.32
CA GLY A 297 24.65 15.47 -5.23
C GLY A 297 25.63 16.59 -4.87
N ARG A 298 26.77 16.71 -5.57
CA ARG A 298 27.89 17.60 -5.21
C ARG A 298 27.48 19.08 -5.06
N LYS A 299 26.44 19.50 -5.78
CA LYS A 299 25.91 20.88 -5.75
C LYS A 299 25.21 21.26 -4.43
N HIS A 300 24.80 20.27 -3.62
CA HIS A 300 24.09 20.51 -2.37
C HIS A 300 24.96 20.14 -1.17
N GLY A 301 25.42 21.14 -0.42
CA GLY A 301 26.29 20.94 0.75
C GLY A 301 25.69 19.99 1.79
N SER A 302 24.40 20.13 2.10
CA SER A 302 23.72 19.26 3.08
C SER A 302 23.62 17.80 2.64
N VAL A 303 23.39 17.54 1.35
CA VAL A 303 23.35 16.17 0.80
C VAL A 303 24.75 15.57 0.78
N ARG A 304 25.77 16.38 0.43
CA ARG A 304 27.18 15.98 0.48
C ARG A 304 27.58 15.53 1.88
N GLU A 305 27.30 16.35 2.89
CA GLU A 305 27.57 16.03 4.30
C GLU A 305 26.85 14.75 4.75
N GLN A 306 25.57 14.59 4.37
CA GLN A 306 24.82 13.38 4.67
C GLN A 306 25.44 12.13 4.05
N ILE A 307 25.86 12.20 2.78
CA ILE A 307 26.50 11.06 2.10
C ILE A 307 27.84 10.74 2.76
N LEU A 308 28.65 11.75 3.11
CA LEU A 308 29.93 11.55 3.80
C LEU A 308 29.74 10.90 5.17
N SER A 309 28.74 11.35 5.93
CA SER A 309 28.36 10.73 7.21
C SER A 309 27.98 9.27 7.01
N SER A 310 27.15 8.95 6.01
CA SER A 310 26.78 7.57 5.67
C SER A 310 27.99 6.73 5.26
N MET A 311 28.92 7.26 4.45
CA MET A 311 30.13 6.55 4.04
C MET A 311 31.04 6.24 5.24
N ASN A 312 31.23 7.20 6.13
CA ASN A 312 32.05 7.02 7.33
C ASN A 312 31.43 6.00 8.30
N ALA A 313 30.11 6.01 8.49
CA ALA A 313 29.41 5.01 9.29
C ALA A 313 29.62 3.59 8.75
N LEU A 314 29.54 3.41 7.43
CA LEU A 314 29.80 2.11 6.80
C LEU A 314 31.26 1.66 6.95
N ARG A 315 32.23 2.58 6.87
CA ARG A 315 33.66 2.28 7.07
C ARG A 315 33.98 1.92 8.52
N GLU A 316 33.37 2.59 9.48
CA GLU A 316 33.52 2.27 10.89
C GLU A 316 33.03 0.84 11.19
N MET A 317 31.92 0.40 10.58
CA MET A 317 31.40 -0.96 10.74
C MET A 317 32.37 -2.06 10.27
N ILE A 318 33.23 -1.77 9.29
CA ILE A 318 34.25 -2.70 8.78
C ILE A 318 35.63 -2.49 9.43
N GLY A 319 35.76 -1.54 10.37
CA GLY A 319 36.99 -1.23 11.09
C GLY A 319 38.01 -0.43 10.26
N GLU A 320 37.55 0.29 9.24
CA GLU A 320 38.38 1.14 8.38
C GLU A 320 38.37 2.61 8.86
N ARG A 321 39.43 3.35 8.52
CA ARG A 321 39.54 4.78 8.88
C ARG A 321 38.49 5.64 8.16
N PRO A 322 38.06 6.77 8.75
CA PRO A 322 37.17 7.71 8.07
C PRO A 322 37.80 8.28 6.79
N ILE A 323 36.95 8.74 5.87
CA ILE A 323 37.38 9.34 4.61
C ILE A 323 37.77 10.80 4.87
N GLU A 324 39.04 11.13 4.68
CA GLU A 324 39.57 12.49 4.79
C GLU A 324 39.35 13.29 3.50
N ASP A 325 39.58 12.65 2.34
CA ASP A 325 39.31 13.24 1.03
C ASP A 325 38.34 12.33 0.22
N PRO A 326 37.06 12.72 0.13
CA PRO A 326 36.06 11.91 -0.55
C PRO A 326 36.18 11.94 -2.07
N ASP A 327 36.77 12.98 -2.65
CA ASP A 327 36.87 13.11 -4.10
C ASP A 327 37.98 12.18 -4.63
N SER A 328 39.12 12.08 -3.95
CA SER A 328 40.14 11.08 -4.28
C SER A 328 39.71 9.65 -3.96
N PHE A 329 38.99 9.44 -2.85
CA PHE A 329 38.44 8.13 -2.51
C PHE A 329 37.45 7.63 -3.57
N CYS A 330 36.52 8.46 -4.02
CA CYS A 330 35.58 8.07 -5.07
C CYS A 330 36.26 7.90 -6.44
N ALA A 331 37.33 8.65 -6.74
CA ALA A 331 38.15 8.43 -7.92
C ALA A 331 38.90 7.09 -7.89
N PHE A 332 39.33 6.64 -6.70
CA PHE A 332 39.93 5.31 -6.51
C PHE A 332 38.91 4.20 -6.73
N MET A 333 37.71 4.34 -6.15
CA MET A 333 36.60 3.37 -6.26
C MET A 333 36.06 3.20 -7.68
N LYS A 334 36.34 4.14 -8.59
CA LYS A 334 35.97 4.08 -10.01
C LYS A 334 36.91 3.24 -10.86
N ARG A 335 38.10 2.91 -10.37
CA ARG A 335 39.06 2.11 -11.15
C ARG A 335 38.55 0.67 -11.22
N PRO A 336 38.52 0.07 -12.43
CA PRO A 336 37.88 -1.22 -12.68
C PRO A 336 38.52 -2.37 -11.90
#